data_AF-A0A0F5IWG0-F1
#
_entry.id   AF-A0A0F5IWG0-F1
#
_cell.length_a   1.000
_cell.length_b   1.000
_cell.length_c   1.000
_cell.angle_alpha   90.00
_cell.angle_beta   90.00
_cell.angle_gamma   90.00
#
_symmetry.space_group_name_H-M   'P 1'
#
loop_
_entity.id
_entity.type
_entity.pdbx_description
1 polymer ?
#
loop_
_entity_poly.entity_id
_entity_poly.type
_entity_poly.pdbx_seq_one_letter_code
_entity_poly.pdbx_strand_id
1 'polypeptide(L)'
;MNKDLQNSSQVTDFLGKAFIKMPRKLLNLSLHPEKKKCQLARIYMALITLSFFRDGIVMLGKNKHVCRRGEYVGTYLELARFTAISLGSVGYYLKILEMEKLIVLNAVKGGTRIGICNYDLFSGHEPEMNGGQDASAGEAGRRMADVERTMGGRNMQDMNPEERGYA
;
A
#
# COMPACT_ATOMS: atom_id res chain seq x y z
N MET A 1 16.58 23.04 29.66
CA MET A 1 15.43 22.81 28.76
C MET A 1 15.78 21.60 27.90
N ASN A 2 15.07 20.48 28.04
CA ASN A 2 15.50 19.17 27.52
C ASN A 2 15.44 19.09 26.00
N LYS A 3 16.57 18.79 25.35
CA LYS A 3 16.70 18.54 23.91
C LYS A 3 15.75 17.45 23.41
N ASP A 4 15.45 16.45 24.24
CA ASP A 4 14.61 15.30 23.88
C ASP A 4 13.14 15.69 23.62
N LEU A 5 12.64 16.72 24.29
CA LEU A 5 11.26 17.19 24.12
C LEU A 5 11.11 18.08 22.87
N GLN A 6 12.12 18.90 22.56
CA GLN A 6 12.18 19.69 21.32
C GLN A 6 12.27 18.80 20.07
N ASN A 7 12.99 17.66 20.18
CA ASN A 7 13.08 16.71 19.08
C ASN A 7 11.74 16.01 18.80
N SER A 8 10.92 15.73 19.83
CA SER A 8 9.65 15.02 19.65
C SER A 8 8.62 15.85 18.89
N SER A 9 8.49 17.16 19.15
CA SER A 9 7.54 18.02 18.43
C SER A 9 7.94 18.20 16.96
N GLN A 10 9.24 18.35 16.69
CA GLN A 10 9.76 18.47 15.33
C GLN A 10 9.53 17.19 14.52
N VAL A 11 9.66 16.02 15.14
CA VAL A 11 9.39 14.72 14.51
C VAL A 11 7.90 14.55 14.20
N THR A 12 7.01 14.94 15.12
CA THR A 12 5.56 14.85 14.85
C THR A 12 5.09 15.86 13.81
N ASP A 13 5.70 17.04 13.76
CA ASP A 13 5.41 18.05 12.74
C ASP A 13 5.86 17.56 11.36
N PHE A 14 6.99 16.85 11.28
CA PHE A 14 7.50 16.29 10.02
C PHE A 14 6.70 15.06 9.54
N LEU A 15 6.42 14.10 10.43
CA LEU A 15 5.75 12.85 10.06
C LEU A 15 4.23 13.01 9.91
N GLY A 16 3.66 14.00 10.57
CA GLY A 16 2.22 14.13 10.72
C GLY A 16 1.64 13.13 11.73
N LYS A 17 0.31 13.14 11.84
CA LYS A 17 -0.44 12.37 12.85
C LYS A 17 -1.00 11.05 12.33
N ALA A 18 -0.97 10.82 11.02
CA ALA A 18 -1.61 9.67 10.37
C ALA A 18 -0.57 8.79 9.67
N PHE A 19 -0.73 7.47 9.78
CA PHE A 19 0.20 6.48 9.25
C PHE A 19 -0.53 5.40 8.48
N ILE A 20 0.18 4.78 7.55
CA ILE A 20 -0.26 3.58 6.82
C ILE A 20 0.73 2.47 7.14
N LYS A 21 0.23 1.30 7.52
CA LYS A 21 1.02 0.08 7.67
C LYS A 21 1.45 -0.39 6.28
N MET A 22 2.76 -0.49 6.04
CA MET A 22 3.30 -0.97 4.77
C MET A 22 4.04 -2.29 4.95
N PRO A 23 3.74 -3.33 4.15
CA PRO A 23 4.50 -4.58 4.14
C PRO A 23 5.96 -4.32 3.75
N ARG A 24 6.89 -4.90 4.50
CA ARG A 24 8.33 -4.71 4.25
C ARG A 24 8.75 -5.20 2.87
N LYS A 25 8.20 -6.31 2.38
CA LYS A 25 8.37 -6.78 0.99
C LYS A 25 8.03 -5.70 -0.04
N LEU A 26 6.93 -4.95 0.16
CA LEU A 26 6.54 -3.87 -0.75
C LEU A 26 7.52 -2.68 -0.67
N LEU A 27 7.97 -2.33 0.54
CA LEU A 27 9.00 -1.30 0.74
C LEU A 27 10.32 -1.68 0.07
N ASN A 28 10.79 -2.92 0.25
CA ASN A 28 11.97 -3.45 -0.43
C ASN A 28 11.84 -3.38 -1.96
N LEU A 29 10.69 -3.79 -2.48
CA LEU A 29 10.42 -3.76 -3.92
C LEU A 29 10.50 -2.34 -4.48
N SER A 30 10.12 -1.33 -3.68
CA SER A 30 10.21 0.09 -4.06
C SER A 30 11.63 0.65 -4.15
N LEU A 31 12.58 -0.01 -3.49
CA LEU A 31 14.00 0.33 -3.50
C LEU A 31 14.81 -0.58 -4.43
N HIS A 32 14.14 -1.51 -5.12
CA HIS A 32 14.79 -2.50 -5.96
C HIS A 32 15.51 -1.83 -7.16
N PRO A 33 16.75 -2.24 -7.51
CA PRO A 33 17.52 -1.60 -8.58
C PRO A 33 16.87 -1.75 -9.96
N GLU A 34 16.16 -2.87 -10.19
CA GLU A 34 15.37 -3.06 -11.40
C GLU A 34 14.18 -2.09 -11.47
N LYS A 35 14.23 -1.19 -12.46
CA LYS A 35 13.24 -0.13 -12.68
C LYS A 35 11.80 -0.64 -12.71
N LYS A 36 11.53 -1.78 -13.35
CA LYS A 36 10.17 -2.32 -13.49
C LYS A 36 9.56 -2.70 -12.16
N LYS A 37 10.31 -3.41 -11.31
CA LYS A 37 9.91 -3.79 -9.95
C LYS A 37 9.68 -2.57 -9.07
N CYS A 38 10.63 -1.63 -9.11
CA CYS A 38 10.52 -0.35 -8.39
C CYS A 38 9.25 0.42 -8.79
N GLN A 39 8.97 0.53 -10.08
CA GLN A 39 7.78 1.24 -10.58
C GLN A 39 6.47 0.51 -10.24
N LEU A 40 6.45 -0.82 -10.29
CA LEU A 40 5.30 -1.62 -9.84
C LEU A 40 4.99 -1.38 -8.36
N ALA A 41 6.01 -1.36 -7.50
CA ALA A 41 5.84 -1.03 -6.09
C ALA A 41 5.37 0.41 -5.88
N ARG A 42 5.96 1.37 -6.60
CA ARG A 42 5.59 2.80 -6.50
C ARG A 42 4.13 3.04 -6.85
N ILE A 43 3.61 2.44 -7.92
CA ILE A 43 2.21 2.62 -8.28
C ILE A 43 1.29 1.98 -7.24
N TYR A 44 1.63 0.81 -6.70
CA TYR A 44 0.79 0.16 -5.69
C TYR A 44 0.78 0.94 -4.37
N MET A 45 1.94 1.42 -3.91
CA MET A 45 2.01 2.29 -2.74
C MET A 45 1.28 3.63 -2.94
N ALA A 46 1.36 4.21 -4.14
CA ALA A 46 0.60 5.41 -4.47
C ALA A 46 -0.91 5.14 -4.41
N LEU A 47 -1.40 4.01 -4.94
CA LEU A 47 -2.80 3.63 -4.83
C LEU A 47 -3.24 3.52 -3.37
N ILE A 48 -2.47 2.82 -2.53
CA ILE A 48 -2.77 2.68 -1.09
C ILE A 48 -2.86 4.06 -0.41
N THR A 49 -1.95 4.96 -0.76
CA THR A 49 -1.87 6.31 -0.18
C THR A 49 -3.00 7.21 -0.66
N LEU A 50 -3.38 7.12 -1.94
CA LEU A 50 -4.38 7.98 -2.58
C LEU A 50 -5.81 7.45 -2.45
N SER A 51 -5.98 6.20 -2.01
CA SER A 51 -7.30 5.62 -1.84
C SER A 51 -8.05 6.26 -0.68
N PHE A 52 -9.36 6.29 -0.81
CA PHE A 52 -10.24 6.85 0.20
C PHE A 52 -10.08 6.08 1.52
N PHE A 53 -9.66 6.77 2.57
CA PHE A 53 -9.62 6.18 3.91
C PHE A 53 -11.04 5.98 4.47
N ARG A 54 -12.03 6.75 4.02
CA ARG A 54 -13.44 6.54 4.37
C ARG A 54 -14.30 6.84 3.17
N ASP A 55 -15.53 6.35 3.18
CA ASP A 55 -16.49 6.64 2.14
C ASP A 55 -16.63 8.15 1.91
N GLY A 56 -16.73 8.53 0.65
CA GLY A 56 -16.69 9.91 0.23
C GLY A 56 -17.13 10.10 -1.21
N ILE A 57 -16.87 11.28 -1.74
CA ILE A 57 -17.25 11.67 -3.09
C ILE A 57 -16.06 12.36 -3.76
N VAL A 58 -15.83 12.07 -5.03
CA VAL A 58 -14.89 12.82 -5.89
C VAL A 58 -15.57 13.32 -7.15
N MET A 59 -15.04 14.42 -7.70
CA MET A 59 -15.45 14.96 -8.98
C MET A 59 -14.41 14.63 -10.05
N LEU A 60 -14.80 13.92 -11.11
CA LEU A 60 -14.00 13.73 -12.32
C LEU A 60 -14.57 14.61 -13.43
N GLY A 61 -14.00 15.81 -13.59
CA GLY A 61 -14.58 16.86 -14.41
C GLY A 61 -15.96 17.26 -13.88
N LYS A 62 -17.01 17.04 -14.67
CA LYS A 62 -18.40 17.32 -14.29
C LYS A 62 -19.12 16.13 -13.64
N ASN A 63 -18.46 14.96 -13.53
CA ASN A 63 -19.08 13.74 -13.05
C ASN A 63 -18.81 13.54 -11.56
N LYS A 64 -19.87 13.37 -10.78
CA LYS A 64 -19.82 13.04 -9.35
C LYS A 64 -19.77 11.53 -9.17
N HIS A 65 -18.79 11.03 -8.41
CA HIS A 65 -18.62 9.62 -8.10
C HIS A 65 -18.63 9.40 -6.59
N VAL A 66 -19.39 8.41 -6.13
CA VAL A 66 -19.30 7.89 -4.76
C VAL A 66 -18.11 6.94 -4.70
N CYS A 67 -17.21 7.18 -3.75
CA CYS A 67 -16.02 6.38 -3.49
C CYS A 67 -16.18 5.68 -2.15
N ARG A 68 -15.89 4.38 -2.14
CA ARG A 68 -15.84 3.59 -0.91
C ARG A 68 -14.44 3.61 -0.34
N ARG A 69 -14.34 3.32 0.96
CA ARG A 69 -13.06 3.04 1.61
C ARG A 69 -12.23 2.03 0.80
N GLY A 70 -10.94 2.33 0.61
CA GLY A 70 -10.02 1.51 -0.17
C GLY A 70 -10.15 1.64 -1.69
N GLU A 71 -11.03 2.52 -2.18
CA GLU A 71 -11.09 2.86 -3.61
C GLU A 71 -10.27 4.10 -3.94
N TYR A 72 -9.56 4.07 -5.05
CA TYR A 72 -9.08 5.24 -5.78
C TYR A 72 -10.01 5.52 -6.95
N VAL A 73 -10.40 6.78 -7.16
CA VAL A 73 -11.19 7.20 -8.33
C VAL A 73 -10.53 8.43 -8.94
N GLY A 74 -10.06 8.30 -10.18
CA GLY A 74 -9.22 9.30 -10.83
C GLY A 74 -8.82 8.92 -12.25
N THR A 75 -7.77 9.54 -12.77
CA THR A 75 -7.28 9.31 -14.13
C THR A 75 -5.89 8.68 -14.17
N TYR A 76 -5.55 8.02 -15.27
CA TYR A 76 -4.18 7.51 -15.46
C TYR A 76 -3.15 8.65 -15.52
N LEU A 77 -3.55 9.85 -15.94
CA LEU A 77 -2.68 11.03 -15.94
C LEU A 77 -2.34 11.49 -14.52
N GLU A 78 -3.30 11.46 -13.60
CA GLU A 78 -3.04 11.77 -12.19
C GLU A 78 -2.10 10.73 -11.58
N LEU A 79 -2.36 9.43 -11.79
CA LEU A 79 -1.46 8.38 -11.32
C LEU A 79 -0.05 8.52 -11.88
N ALA A 80 0.10 8.82 -13.17
CA ALA A 80 1.40 9.07 -13.81
C ALA A 80 2.16 10.20 -13.10
N ARG A 81 1.47 11.31 -12.78
CA ARG A 81 2.05 12.45 -12.07
C ARG A 81 2.46 12.09 -10.63
N PHE A 82 1.59 11.42 -9.87
CA PHE A 82 1.89 11.04 -8.48
C PHE A 82 3.02 10.01 -8.35
N THR A 83 3.21 9.17 -9.37
CA THR A 83 4.19 8.07 -9.34
C THR A 83 5.48 8.37 -10.10
N ALA A 84 5.52 9.47 -10.85
CA ALA A 84 6.57 9.76 -11.85
C ALA A 84 6.78 8.61 -12.85
N ILE A 85 5.71 7.86 -13.16
CA ILE A 85 5.67 6.83 -14.19
C ILE A 85 5.10 7.46 -15.47
N SER A 86 5.63 7.08 -16.62
CA SER A 86 5.08 7.56 -17.90
C SER A 86 3.63 7.12 -18.05
N LEU A 87 2.79 7.99 -18.63
CA LEU A 87 1.37 7.71 -18.83
C LEU A 87 1.12 6.37 -19.54
N GLY A 88 1.93 6.05 -20.56
CA GLY A 88 1.83 4.79 -21.31
C GLY A 88 2.14 3.54 -20.47
N SER A 89 2.91 3.66 -19.39
CA SER A 89 3.27 2.54 -18.52
C SER A 89 2.32 2.35 -17.34
N VAL A 90 1.48 3.35 -17.00
CA VAL A 90 0.51 3.23 -15.89
C VAL A 90 -0.42 2.04 -16.11
N GLY A 91 -1.05 1.94 -17.29
CA GLY A 91 -1.96 0.84 -17.61
C GLY A 91 -1.30 -0.54 -17.52
N TYR A 92 -0.03 -0.64 -17.96
CA TYR A 92 0.75 -1.88 -17.87
C TYR A 92 0.91 -2.35 -16.42
N TYR A 93 1.33 -1.48 -15.50
CA TYR A 93 1.50 -1.88 -14.10
C TYR A 93 0.18 -2.14 -13.39
N LEU A 94 -0.88 -1.38 -13.69
CA LEU A 94 -2.22 -1.65 -13.16
C LEU A 94 -2.72 -3.03 -13.59
N LYS A 95 -2.46 -3.45 -14.84
CA LYS A 95 -2.80 -4.80 -15.29
C LYS A 95 -2.03 -5.88 -14.55
N ILE A 96 -0.74 -5.68 -14.26
CA ILE A 96 0.02 -6.62 -13.42
C ILE A 96 -0.61 -6.73 -12.03
N LEU A 97 -0.92 -5.61 -11.37
CA LEU A 97 -1.53 -5.63 -10.04
C LEU A 97 -2.91 -6.29 -10.03
N GLU A 98 -3.71 -6.11 -11.08
CA GLU A 98 -5.00 -6.78 -11.25
C GLU A 98 -4.82 -8.29 -11.43
N MET A 99 -3.86 -8.73 -12.25
CA MET A 99 -3.52 -10.14 -12.44
C MET A 99 -3.05 -10.81 -11.14
N GLU A 100 -2.27 -10.10 -10.33
CA GLU A 100 -1.83 -10.54 -8.99
C GLU A 100 -2.94 -10.44 -7.92
N LYS A 101 -4.18 -10.06 -8.31
CA LYS A 101 -5.36 -9.92 -7.43
C LYS A 101 -5.16 -8.92 -6.29
N LEU A 102 -4.27 -7.94 -6.47
CA LEU A 102 -4.03 -6.87 -5.50
C LEU A 102 -5.02 -5.72 -5.66
N ILE A 103 -5.59 -5.56 -6.86
CA ILE A 103 -6.57 -4.53 -7.17
C ILE A 103 -7.70 -5.06 -8.06
N VAL A 104 -8.80 -4.31 -8.12
CA VAL A 104 -9.89 -4.48 -9.08
C VAL A 104 -10.04 -3.20 -9.89
N LEU A 105 -10.00 -3.29 -11.22
CA LEU A 105 -10.17 -2.12 -12.10
C LEU A 105 -11.60 -2.05 -12.63
N ASN A 106 -12.20 -0.86 -12.56
CA ASN A 106 -13.51 -0.57 -13.13
C ASN A 106 -13.48 0.76 -13.87
N ALA A 107 -13.95 0.79 -15.12
CA ALA A 107 -14.09 2.04 -15.85
C ALA A 107 -15.24 2.88 -15.28
N VAL A 108 -15.04 4.19 -15.16
CA VAL A 108 -16.10 5.14 -14.76
C VAL A 108 -16.11 6.35 -15.69
N LYS A 109 -17.21 7.10 -15.70
CA LYS A 109 -17.28 8.33 -16.53
C LYS A 109 -16.18 9.32 -16.15
N GLY A 110 -15.31 9.63 -17.11
CA GLY A 110 -14.21 10.57 -16.94
C GLY A 110 -12.93 9.99 -16.32
N GLY A 111 -12.86 8.69 -16.03
CA GLY A 111 -11.65 8.09 -15.47
C GLY A 111 -11.78 6.60 -15.14
N THR A 112 -11.10 6.20 -14.07
CA THR A 112 -11.03 4.83 -13.57
C THR A 112 -11.36 4.80 -12.08
N ARG A 113 -11.92 3.68 -11.65
CA ARG A 113 -12.08 3.29 -10.25
C ARG A 113 -11.21 2.08 -10.01
N ILE A 114 -10.42 2.12 -8.96
CA ILE A 114 -9.48 1.08 -8.58
C ILE A 114 -9.75 0.72 -7.12
N GLY A 115 -10.27 -0.47 -6.86
CA GLY A 115 -10.45 -1.00 -5.51
C GLY A 115 -9.20 -1.75 -5.07
N ILE A 116 -8.67 -1.47 -3.88
CA ILE A 116 -7.53 -2.20 -3.31
C ILE A 116 -8.05 -3.40 -2.53
N CYS A 117 -7.60 -4.60 -2.91
CA CYS A 117 -7.94 -5.81 -2.19
C CYS A 117 -7.32 -5.79 -0.79
N ASN A 118 -8.12 -6.08 0.24
CA ASN A 118 -7.70 -6.07 1.63
C ASN A 118 -7.07 -4.74 2.09
N TYR A 119 -7.62 -3.60 1.64
CA TYR A 119 -7.14 -2.26 2.02
C TYR A 119 -6.98 -2.09 3.54
N ASP A 120 -7.82 -2.77 4.32
CA ASP A 120 -7.80 -2.64 5.78
C ASP A 120 -6.47 -3.09 6.41
N LEU A 121 -5.75 -4.02 5.77
CA LEU A 121 -4.40 -4.44 6.19
C LEU A 121 -3.39 -3.28 6.26
N PHE A 122 -3.57 -2.26 5.43
CA PHE A 122 -2.70 -1.09 5.37
C PHE A 122 -3.19 0.04 6.29
N SER A 123 -4.50 0.15 6.41
CA SER A 123 -5.15 1.28 7.09
C SER A 123 -5.15 1.20 8.63
N GLY A 124 -4.83 0.03 9.19
CA GLY A 124 -4.91 -0.22 10.64
C GLY A 124 -6.33 -0.33 11.19
N HIS A 125 -7.35 -0.41 10.33
CA HIS A 125 -8.73 -0.64 10.75
C HIS A 125 -8.92 -2.13 11.04
N GLU A 126 -9.16 -2.47 12.31
CA GLU A 126 -9.71 -3.78 12.66
C GLU A 126 -11.24 -3.68 12.58
N PRO A 127 -11.91 -4.54 11.79
CA PRO A 127 -13.36 -4.55 11.76
C PRO A 127 -13.91 -4.88 13.16
N GLU A 128 -14.96 -4.18 13.58
CA GLU A 128 -15.71 -4.53 14.78
C GLU A 128 -16.31 -5.93 14.57
N MET A 129 -15.68 -6.95 15.16
CA MET A 129 -16.16 -8.33 15.09
C MET A 129 -17.48 -8.44 15.86
N ASN A 130 -18.61 -8.43 15.15
CA ASN A 130 -19.82 -9.07 15.63
C ASN A 130 -19.61 -10.59 15.59
N GLY A 131 -19.86 -11.22 16.75
CA GLY A 131 -19.42 -12.57 17.10
C GLY A 131 -19.55 -13.65 16.03
N GLY A 132 -18.53 -14.51 15.98
CA GLY A 132 -18.52 -15.74 15.19
C GLY A 132 -17.13 -15.99 14.62
N GLN A 133 -16.49 -17.07 15.06
CA GLN A 133 -15.17 -17.51 14.64
C GLN A 133 -15.08 -17.60 13.12
N ASP A 134 -14.15 -16.84 12.51
CA ASP A 134 -13.53 -17.19 11.24
C ASP A 134 -12.11 -16.61 11.19
N ALA A 135 -11.17 -17.47 11.55
CA ALA A 135 -9.74 -17.30 11.42
C ALA A 135 -9.36 -17.29 9.93
N SER A 136 -8.67 -16.25 9.43
CA SER A 136 -7.80 -16.46 8.25
C SER A 136 -6.78 -15.36 7.98
N ALA A 137 -7.13 -14.06 8.06
CA ALA A 137 -6.24 -13.01 7.56
C ALA A 137 -5.45 -12.26 8.67
N GLY A 138 -6.09 -11.94 9.79
CA GLY A 138 -5.49 -11.20 10.91
C GLY A 138 -4.44 -11.99 11.71
N GLU A 139 -4.54 -13.31 11.70
CA GLU A 139 -3.60 -14.22 12.39
C GLU A 139 -2.30 -14.46 11.60
N ALA A 140 -2.37 -14.47 10.25
CA ALA A 140 -1.20 -14.71 9.40
C ALA A 140 -0.19 -13.54 9.44
N GLY A 141 -0.67 -12.29 9.52
CA GLY A 141 0.19 -11.11 9.65
C GLY A 141 0.87 -10.97 11.03
N ARG A 142 0.27 -11.54 12.09
CA ARG A 142 0.87 -11.61 13.43
C ARG A 142 1.95 -12.71 13.51
N ARG A 143 1.74 -13.86 12.85
CA ARG A 143 2.75 -14.95 12.76
C ARG A 143 4.00 -14.59 11.95
N MET A 144 3.89 -13.75 10.93
CA MET A 144 5.05 -13.34 10.10
C MET A 144 5.97 -12.32 10.78
N ALA A 145 5.45 -11.44 11.63
CA ALA A 145 6.25 -10.49 12.42
C ALA A 145 6.96 -11.17 13.61
N ASP A 146 6.44 -12.31 14.08
CA ASP A 146 7.03 -13.05 15.20
C ASP A 146 8.17 -13.99 14.77
N VAL A 147 8.25 -14.44 13.51
CA VAL A 147 9.41 -15.18 12.94
C VAL A 147 10.58 -14.24 12.62
N GLU A 148 10.32 -12.99 12.24
CA GLU A 148 11.36 -11.96 12.09
C GLU A 148 11.98 -11.50 13.42
N ARG A 149 11.30 -11.74 14.56
CA ARG A 149 11.79 -11.43 15.92
C ARG A 149 12.82 -12.42 16.45
N THR A 150 12.93 -13.63 15.89
CA THR A 150 13.84 -14.68 16.40
C THR A 150 15.17 -14.77 15.67
N MET A 151 15.30 -14.23 14.46
CA MET A 151 16.55 -14.22 13.68
C MET A 151 16.95 -12.77 13.36
N GLY A 152 17.90 -12.20 14.10
CA GLY A 152 18.33 -10.81 13.92
C GLY A 152 18.93 -10.51 12.53
N GLY A 153 18.85 -9.24 12.09
CA GLY A 153 19.47 -8.74 10.86
C GLY A 153 18.52 -8.00 9.90
N ARG A 154 19.08 -7.39 8.83
CA ARG A 154 18.31 -6.78 7.72
C ARG A 154 17.34 -7.81 7.11
N ASN A 155 16.25 -7.34 6.50
CA ASN A 155 15.11 -8.13 5.99
C ASN A 155 15.49 -9.52 5.44
N MET A 156 14.91 -10.59 5.98
CA MET A 156 15.16 -12.00 5.59
C MET A 156 14.13 -12.53 4.58
N GLN A 157 13.15 -11.73 4.15
CA GLN A 157 12.02 -12.18 3.33
C GLN A 157 12.40 -12.57 1.88
N ASP A 158 13.59 -12.18 1.40
CA ASP A 158 14.02 -12.32 0.00
C ASP A 158 15.24 -13.26 -0.20
N MET A 159 15.67 -14.04 0.81
CA MET A 159 16.82 -14.96 0.68
C MET A 159 16.47 -16.18 -0.18
N ASN A 160 17.26 -16.46 -1.22
CA ASN A 160 17.10 -17.65 -2.06
C ASN A 160 17.38 -18.92 -1.20
N PRO A 161 16.63 -20.03 -1.33
CA PRO A 161 16.83 -21.21 -0.48
C PRO A 161 18.24 -21.81 -0.54
N GLU A 162 18.96 -21.61 -1.65
CA GLU A 162 20.32 -22.08 -1.88
C GLU A 162 21.41 -21.26 -1.15
N GLU A 163 21.07 -20.08 -0.62
CA GLU A 163 22.00 -19.24 0.16
C GLU A 163 22.01 -19.58 1.66
N ARG A 164 21.23 -20.59 2.10
CA ARG A 164 21.28 -21.15 3.48
C ARG A 164 22.46 -22.10 3.69
N GLY A 165 23.63 -21.73 3.16
CA GLY A 165 24.87 -22.46 3.38
C GLY A 165 25.21 -22.51 4.87
N TYR A 166 25.47 -23.74 5.34
CA TYR A 166 26.01 -24.06 6.66
C TYR A 166 27.06 -23.06 7.14
N ALA A 167 26.81 -22.46 8.30
CA ALA A 167 27.83 -22.03 9.27
C ALA A 167 27.18 -22.00 10.67
#